data_AF-A0A7S0TIK2-F1
#
_entry.id   AF-A0A7S0TIK2-F1
#
_cell.length_a   1.000
_cell.length_b   1.000
_cell.length_c   1.000
_cell.angle_alpha   90.00
_cell.angle_beta   90.00
_cell.angle_gamma   90.00
#
_symmetry.space_group_name_H-M   'P 1'
#
loop_
_entity.id
_entity.type
_entity.pdbx_description
1 polymer ?
#
loop_
_entity_poly.entity_id
_entity_poly.type
_entity_poly.pdbx_seq_one_letter_code
_entity_poly.pdbx_strand_id
1 'polypeptide(L)'
;MTNINQSLTTLGRVITQLSEGQTHGLCYRESKLTRVLQDSLGGNCITIVIATLAPTPQAAEESLYTVKFADRARRVKQNVFLNERKEVGAG
;
A
#
# COMPACT_ATOMS: atom_id res chain seq x y z
N MET A 1 -12.66 -22.82 -0.88
CA MET A 1 -12.93 -21.41 -1.22
C MET A 1 -11.68 -20.86 -1.87
N THR A 2 -11.77 -20.51 -3.14
CA THR A 2 -10.64 -20.08 -3.98
C THR A 2 -10.06 -18.79 -3.40
N ASN A 3 -8.79 -18.83 -2.96
CA ASN A 3 -8.04 -17.66 -2.49
C ASN A 3 -7.78 -16.71 -3.67
N ILE A 4 -8.79 -15.98 -4.12
CA ILE A 4 -8.63 -14.98 -5.17
C ILE A 4 -7.74 -13.87 -4.59
N ASN A 5 -6.53 -13.77 -5.15
CA ASN A 5 -5.53 -12.73 -4.90
C ASN A 5 -5.28 -12.38 -3.42
N GLN A 6 -4.84 -13.36 -2.62
CA GLN A 6 -4.42 -13.16 -1.23
C GLN A 6 -3.51 -11.91 -1.05
N SER A 7 -2.64 -11.61 -2.01
CA SER A 7 -1.80 -10.42 -2.01
C SER A 7 -2.59 -9.10 -2.05
N LEU A 8 -3.65 -9.02 -2.86
CA LEU A 8 -4.52 -7.84 -2.92
C LEU A 8 -5.36 -7.70 -1.65
N THR A 9 -5.83 -8.81 -1.08
CA THR A 9 -6.52 -8.81 0.21
C THR A 9 -5.62 -8.31 1.34
N THR A 10 -4.37 -8.81 1.40
CA THR A 10 -3.38 -8.34 2.37
C THR A 10 -3.01 -6.88 2.15
N LEU A 11 -2.88 -6.43 0.89
CA LEU A 11 -2.66 -5.01 0.58
C LEU A 11 -3.81 -4.13 1.10
N GLY A 12 -5.05 -4.54 0.86
CA GLY A 12 -6.23 -3.86 1.39
C GLY A 12 -6.22 -3.72 2.92
N ARG A 13 -5.83 -4.79 3.63
CA ARG A 13 -5.69 -4.78 5.09
C ARG A 13 -4.60 -3.84 5.57
N VAL A 14 -3.41 -3.92 4.97
CA VAL A 14 -2.27 -3.04 5.30
C VAL A 14 -2.64 -1.56 5.10
N ILE A 15 -3.27 -1.22 3.97
CA ILE A 15 -3.73 0.16 3.71
C ILE A 15 -4.73 0.62 4.76
N THR A 16 -5.70 -0.22 5.14
CA THR A 16 -6.68 0.13 6.19
C THR A 16 -5.96 0.42 7.51
N GLN A 17 -5.11 -0.50 7.99
CA GLN A 17 -4.35 -0.33 9.25
C GLN A 17 -3.54 0.96 9.25
N LEU A 18 -2.79 1.22 8.17
CA LEU A 18 -1.98 2.43 8.02
C LEU A 18 -2.82 3.70 7.95
N SER A 19 -3.96 3.66 7.26
CA SER A 19 -4.86 4.82 7.14
C SER A 19 -5.50 5.22 8.48
N GLU A 20 -5.56 4.30 9.43
CA GLU A 20 -6.02 4.50 10.81
C GLU A 20 -4.87 4.90 11.75
N GLY A 21 -3.64 5.03 11.24
CA GLY A 21 -2.47 5.43 12.02
C GLY A 21 -1.81 4.29 12.78
N GLN A 22 -2.16 3.03 12.50
CA GLN A 22 -1.52 1.88 13.13
C GLN A 22 -0.07 1.73 12.63
N THR A 23 0.87 1.59 13.56
CA THR A 23 2.31 1.42 13.27
C THR A 23 2.86 0.06 13.68
N HIS A 24 2.12 -0.69 14.51
CA HIS A 24 2.51 -2.00 15.04
C HIS A 24 1.56 -3.10 14.60
N GLY A 25 2.06 -4.32 14.40
CA GLY A 25 1.23 -5.46 13.99
C GLY A 25 0.71 -5.38 12.55
N LEU A 26 1.43 -4.69 11.67
CA LEU A 26 1.08 -4.53 10.26
C LEU A 26 1.32 -5.83 9.48
N CYS A 27 0.37 -6.19 8.63
CA CYS A 27 0.32 -7.47 7.93
C CYS A 27 1.23 -7.58 6.69
N TYR A 28 2.34 -6.84 6.62
CA TYR A 28 3.24 -6.86 5.45
C TYR A 28 3.75 -8.25 5.09
N ARG A 29 3.99 -9.08 6.12
CA ARG A 29 4.60 -10.41 5.97
C ARG A 29 3.63 -11.47 5.47
N GLU A 30 2.33 -11.20 5.48
CA GLU A 30 1.30 -12.16 5.05
C GLU A 30 1.23 -12.32 3.53
N SER A 31 1.90 -11.45 2.75
CA SER A 31 2.06 -11.63 1.30
C SER A 31 3.41 -11.15 0.80
N LYS A 32 3.93 -11.78 -0.26
CA LYS A 32 5.18 -11.34 -0.91
C LYS A 32 5.07 -9.91 -1.46
N LEU A 33 3.91 -9.57 -2.03
CA LEU A 33 3.66 -8.24 -2.60
C LEU A 33 3.78 -7.14 -1.55
N THR A 34 3.06 -7.28 -0.44
CA THR A 34 3.08 -6.28 0.65
C THR A 34 4.43 -6.19 1.35
N ARG A 35 5.22 -7.27 1.32
CA ARG A 35 6.59 -7.26 1.85
C ARG A 35 7.55 -6.48 0.95
N VAL A 36 7.44 -6.64 -0.37
CA VAL A 36 8.23 -5.86 -1.33
C VAL A 36 7.83 -4.38 -1.29
N LEU A 37 6.54 -4.10 -1.15
CA LEU A 37 6.01 -2.72 -1.10
C LEU A 37 6.06 -2.08 0.29
N GLN A 38 6.72 -2.69 1.27
CA GLN A 38 6.71 -2.19 2.65
C GLN A 38 7.20 -0.74 2.74
N ASP A 39 8.25 -0.38 2.00
CA ASP A 39 8.75 1.01 1.97
C ASP A 39 7.77 1.96 1.28
N SER A 40 7.07 1.50 0.25
CA SER A 40 6.00 2.25 -0.43
C SER A 40 4.76 2.46 0.45
N LEU A 41 4.57 1.63 1.47
CA LEU A 41 3.38 1.62 2.31
C LEU A 41 3.74 2.15 3.70
N GLY A 42 3.99 3.45 3.81
CA GLY A 42 4.26 4.11 5.09
C GLY A 42 5.72 4.10 5.52
N GLY A 43 6.63 3.66 4.65
CA GLY A 43 8.07 3.70 4.87
C GLY A 43 8.74 4.86 4.14
N ASN A 44 10.01 4.66 3.76
CA ASN A 44 10.81 5.67 3.07
C ASN A 44 10.61 5.63 1.55
N CYS A 45 9.44 6.07 1.10
CA CYS A 45 9.14 6.14 -0.32
C CYS A 45 8.08 7.20 -0.61
N ILE A 46 8.30 8.03 -1.63
CA ILE A 46 7.23 8.84 -2.20
C ILE A 46 6.37 7.89 -3.04
N THR A 47 5.12 7.70 -2.62
CA THR A 47 4.23 6.69 -3.21
C THR A 47 3.02 7.31 -3.87
N ILE A 48 2.71 6.85 -5.08
CA ILE A 48 1.54 7.25 -5.85
C ILE A 48 0.70 6.00 -6.12
N VAL A 49 -0.60 6.09 -5.87
CA VAL A 49 -1.58 5.04 -6.19
C VAL A 49 -2.49 5.54 -7.30
N ILE A 50 -2.55 4.81 -8.41
CA ILE A 50 -3.44 5.12 -9.54
C ILE A 50 -4.65 4.19 -9.45
N ALA A 51 -5.83 4.76 -9.23
CA ALA A 51 -7.10 4.06 -9.25
C ALA A 51 -7.64 3.99 -10.68
N THR A 52 -7.79 2.79 -11.22
CA THR A 52 -8.33 2.57 -12.57
C THR A 52 -9.81 2.20 -12.48
N LEU A 53 -10.66 2.93 -13.20
CA LEU A 53 -12.12 2.81 -13.13
C LEU A 53 -12.68 2.62 -14.54
N ALA A 54 -13.76 1.85 -14.64
CA ALA A 54 -14.51 1.69 -15.89
C ALA A 54 -15.80 2.53 -15.85
N PRO A 55 -16.08 3.37 -16.86
CA PRO A 55 -17.27 4.21 -16.89
C PRO A 55 -18.50 3.45 -17.39
N THR A 56 -18.84 2.32 -16.76
CA THR A 56 -20.00 1.49 -17.14
C THR A 56 -20.89 1.19 -15.93
N PRO A 57 -22.22 1.10 -16.10
CA PRO A 57 -23.14 0.76 -15.00
C PRO A 57 -22.80 -0.57 -14.33
N GLN A 58 -22.36 -1.57 -15.10
CA GLN A 58 -21.98 -2.89 -14.60
C GLN A 58 -20.75 -2.84 -13.69
N ALA A 59 -19.85 -1.87 -13.91
CA ALA A 59 -18.65 -1.68 -13.10
C ALA A 59 -18.85 -0.71 -11.94
N ALA A 60 -20.05 -0.14 -11.74
CA ALA A 60 -20.29 0.92 -10.77
C ALA A 60 -19.96 0.50 -9.34
N GLU A 61 -20.34 -0.73 -8.96
CA GLU A 61 -20.07 -1.26 -7.62
C GLU A 61 -18.56 -1.46 -7.36
N GLU A 62 -17.86 -2.14 -8.28
CA GLU A 62 -16.41 -2.36 -8.17
C GLU A 62 -15.61 -1.06 -8.26
N SER A 63 -16.08 -0.10 -9.06
CA SER A 63 -15.50 1.24 -9.15
C SER A 63 -15.65 1.97 -7.81
N LEU A 64 -16.79 1.84 -7.14
CA LEU A 64 -16.99 2.41 -5.80
C LEU A 64 -16.03 1.77 -4.77
N TYR A 65 -15.81 0.45 -4.81
CA TYR A 65 -14.82 -0.20 -3.94
C TYR A 65 -13.40 0.30 -4.22
N THR A 66 -13.05 0.50 -5.50
CA THR A 66 -11.75 1.05 -5.92
C THR A 66 -11.56 2.49 -5.42
N VAL A 67 -12.58 3.35 -5.52
CA VAL A 67 -12.53 4.72 -5.00
C VAL A 67 -12.40 4.72 -3.47
N LYS A 68 -13.15 3.88 -2.76
CA LYS A 68 -13.01 3.73 -1.29
C LYS A 68 -11.64 3.21 -0.88
N PHE A 69 -11.01 2.36 -1.68
CA PHE A 69 -9.63 1.95 -1.47
C PHE A 69 -8.66 3.12 -1.66
N ALA A 70 -8.80 3.86 -2.77
CA ALA A 70 -7.97 5.04 -3.05
C ALA A 70 -8.09 6.12 -1.95
N ASP A 71 -9.30 6.34 -1.43
CA ASP A 71 -9.52 7.29 -0.33
C ASP A 71 -8.79 6.90 0.95
N ARG A 72 -8.74 5.61 1.28
CA ARG A 72 -7.94 5.09 2.40
C ARG A 72 -6.44 5.20 2.11
N ALA A 73 -6.01 4.80 0.91
CA ALA A 73 -4.62 4.85 0.50
C ALA A 73 -4.04 6.26 0.57
N ARG A 74 -4.82 7.29 0.20
CA ARG A 74 -4.43 8.71 0.29
C ARG A 74 -4.10 9.15 1.73
N ARG A 75 -4.68 8.51 2.74
CA ARG A 75 -4.48 8.86 4.17
C ARG A 75 -3.22 8.21 4.76
N VAL A 76 -2.59 7.28 4.06
CA VAL A 76 -1.35 6.63 4.52
C VAL A 76 -0.23 7.67 4.55
N LYS A 77 0.30 7.91 5.75
CA LYS A 77 1.44 8.80 5.95
C LYS A 77 2.74 8.07 5.62
N GLN A 78 3.59 8.68 4.78
CA GLN A 78 4.91 8.17 4.45
C GLN A 78 5.97 8.77 5.38
N ASN A 79 7.05 8.04 5.64
CA ASN A 79 8.19 8.51 6.43
C ASN A 79 9.43 8.68 5.53
N VAL A 80 9.42 9.74 4.73
CA VAL A 80 10.40 9.97 3.66
C VAL A 80 11.65 10.68 4.19
N PHE A 81 12.83 10.18 3.85
CA PHE A 81 14.14 10.77 4.11
C PHE A 81 15.14 10.49 2.98
N LEU A 82 16.15 11.34 2.84
CA LEU A 82 17.18 11.20 1.80
C LEU A 82 18.01 9.94 2.03
N ASN A 83 18.13 9.11 1.00
CA ASN A 83 18.99 7.93 1.02
C ASN A 83 20.44 8.33 0.72
N GLU A 84 21.21 8.66 1.75
CA GLU A 84 22.64 8.96 1.63
C GLU A 84 23.48 7.67 1.64
N ARG A 85 24.36 7.51 0.65
CA ARG A 85 25.36 6.44 0.65
C ARG A 85 26.58 6.92 1.42
N LYS A 86 26.84 6.35 2.60
CA LYS A 86 28.12 6.56 3.28
C LYS A 86 29.20 5.83 2.49
N GLU A 87 30.16 6.56 1.94
CA GLU A 87 31.38 5.95 1.43
C GLU A 87 32.10 5.28 2.61
N VAL A 88 32.24 3.96 2.54
CA VAL A 88 33.09 3.24 3.48
C VAL A 88 34.51 3.66 3.12
N GLY A 89 35.07 4.58 3.92
CA GLY A 89 36.46 5.01 3.75
C GLY A 89 37.36 3.78 3.68
N ALA A 90 38.15 3.70 2.60
CA ALA A 90 39.25 2.76 2.50
C ALA A 90 40.33 3.19 3.50
N GLY A 91 40.23 2.66 4.72
CA GLY A 91 41.26 2.71 5.75
C GLY A 91 41.98 1.37 5.83
#